data_AF-A0A7K5C8M6-F1
#
_entry.id   AF-A0A7K5C8M6-F1
#
_cell.length_a   1.000
_cell.length_b   1.000
_cell.length_c   1.000
_cell.angle_alpha   90.00
_cell.angle_beta   90.00
_cell.angle_gamma   90.00
#
_symmetry.space_group_name_H-M   'P 1'
#
loop_
_entity.id
_entity.type
_entity.pdbx_description
1 polymer ?
#
loop_
_entity_poly.entity_id
_entity_poly.type
_entity_poly.pdbx_seq_one_letter_code
_entity_poly.pdbx_strand_id
1 'polypeptide(L)'
;FSQSSYFGEISIGEPPQKFLVLFDTGSSNLWVPSTDCKSPACFNHAKFKPSASATFTPGGQSYSVSYGSGSVTIALGSDTLRIQSITVTQQELGLSQDEPTQPFYFADFDGILGMAFPSLAVGGMATPLGGMLEQNQLAEPLFSFYFSR
;
A
#
# COMPACT_ATOMS: atom_id res chain seq x y z
N PHE A 1 22.64 8.49 10.52
CA PHE A 1 22.50 8.04 9.13
C PHE A 1 21.03 8.19 8.75
N SER A 2 20.65 9.21 7.96
CA SER A 2 19.32 9.21 7.35
C SER A 2 19.33 8.18 6.25
N GLN A 3 18.52 7.13 6.36
CA GLN A 3 18.32 6.21 5.24
C GLN A 3 17.44 6.95 4.23
N SER A 4 18.00 7.26 3.06
CA SER A 4 17.21 7.80 1.96
C SER A 4 16.32 6.70 1.39
N SER A 5 15.02 6.97 1.29
CA SER A 5 14.04 6.06 0.71
C SER A 5 13.63 6.53 -0.68
N TYR A 6 13.36 5.60 -1.60
CA TYR A 6 12.77 5.90 -2.90
C TYR A 6 11.28 5.54 -2.87
N PHE A 7 10.43 6.53 -3.06
CA PHE A 7 8.98 6.38 -3.09
C PHE A 7 8.40 7.02 -4.35
N GLY A 8 7.18 6.63 -4.70
CA GLY A 8 6.48 7.19 -5.85
C GLY A 8 4.99 7.32 -5.59
N GLU A 9 4.32 8.06 -6.45
CA GLU A 9 2.88 8.32 -6.34
C GLU A 9 2.07 7.13 -6.89
N ILE A 10 1.07 6.72 -6.12
CA ILE A 10 -0.05 5.88 -6.56
C ILE A 10 -1.35 6.61 -6.30
N SER A 11 -2.44 6.13 -6.88
CA SER A 11 -3.78 6.56 -6.47
C SER A 11 -4.73 5.38 -6.26
N ILE A 12 -5.64 5.54 -5.31
CA ILE A 12 -6.58 4.51 -4.88
C ILE A 12 -7.99 5.12 -4.88
N GLY A 13 -8.95 4.41 -5.46
CA GLY A 13 -10.36 4.79 -5.45
C GLY A 13 -10.86 5.60 -6.63
N GLU A 14 -12.16 5.91 -6.58
CA GLU A 14 -12.88 6.72 -7.56
C GLU A 14 -13.83 7.72 -6.86
N PRO A 15 -13.56 9.04 -6.86
CA PRO A 15 -12.41 9.70 -7.47
C PRO A 15 -11.06 9.30 -6.84
N PRO A 16 -9.94 9.39 -7.59
CA PRO A 16 -8.63 8.95 -7.10
C PRO A 16 -8.12 9.75 -5.89
N GLN A 17 -7.70 9.04 -4.84
CA GLN A 17 -6.97 9.57 -3.68
C GLN A 17 -5.49 9.22 -3.81
N LYS A 18 -4.59 10.21 -3.71
CA LYS A 18 -3.15 10.04 -3.99
C LYS A 18 -2.35 9.71 -2.74
N PHE A 19 -1.34 8.87 -2.88
CA PHE A 19 -0.42 8.46 -1.83
C PHE A 19 0.99 8.34 -2.37
N LEU A 20 1.99 8.69 -1.55
CA LEU A 20 3.38 8.33 -1.76
C LEU A 20 3.63 6.98 -1.11
N VAL A 21 4.17 6.02 -1.86
CA VAL A 21 4.46 4.68 -1.34
C VAL A 21 5.90 4.26 -1.59
N LEU A 22 6.46 3.55 -0.62
CA LEU A 22 7.68 2.79 -0.79
C LEU A 22 7.38 1.54 -1.61
N PHE A 23 8.07 1.35 -2.74
CA PHE A 23 7.99 0.09 -3.48
C PHE A 23 8.96 -0.92 -2.85
N ASP A 24 8.43 -1.96 -2.22
CA ASP A 24 9.20 -2.85 -1.36
C ASP A 24 9.22 -4.29 -1.89
N THR A 25 10.38 -4.75 -2.36
CA THR A 25 10.57 -6.14 -2.81
C THR A 25 10.75 -7.13 -1.65
N GLY A 26 10.77 -6.67 -0.40
CA GLY A 26 10.86 -7.48 0.82
C GLY A 26 9.50 -7.84 1.43
N SER A 27 8.40 -7.25 0.96
CA SER A 27 7.04 -7.52 1.42
C SER A 27 6.05 -7.61 0.25
N SER A 28 4.84 -8.09 0.51
CA SER A 28 3.85 -8.38 -0.55
C SER A 28 2.52 -7.64 -0.40
N ASN A 29 2.26 -7.05 0.77
CA ASN A 29 1.02 -6.33 1.01
C ASN A 29 1.13 -4.89 0.50
N LEU A 30 0.08 -4.40 -0.16
CA LEU A 30 -0.16 -2.97 -0.31
C LEU A 30 -0.90 -2.48 0.94
N TRP A 31 -0.46 -1.40 1.55
CA TRP A 31 -1.22 -0.71 2.58
C TRP A 31 -0.98 0.80 2.59
N VAL A 32 -2.00 1.54 3.02
CA VAL A 32 -1.96 3.00 3.21
C VAL A 32 -2.70 3.39 4.51
N PRO A 33 -2.43 4.57 5.08
CA PRO A 33 -3.10 5.04 6.29
C PRO A 33 -4.60 5.20 6.10
N SER A 34 -5.42 4.73 7.05
CA SER A 34 -6.87 4.99 7.04
C SER A 34 -7.20 6.31 7.72
N THR A 35 -8.33 6.95 7.36
CA THR A 35 -8.94 8.01 8.19
C THR A 35 -9.30 7.53 9.61
N ASP A 36 -9.40 6.21 9.80
CA ASP A 36 -9.63 5.59 11.11
C ASP A 36 -8.35 5.43 11.93
N CYS A 37 -7.16 5.56 11.33
CA CYS A 37 -5.91 5.51 12.07
C CYS A 37 -5.80 6.69 13.04
N LYS A 38 -5.55 6.39 14.32
CA LYS A 38 -5.40 7.38 15.40
C LYS A 38 -3.98 7.45 15.99
N SER A 39 -3.06 6.61 15.53
CA SER A 39 -1.67 6.67 15.98
C SER A 39 -1.03 8.00 15.52
N PRO A 40 -0.03 8.52 16.26
CA PRO A 40 0.67 9.74 15.86
C PRO A 40 1.33 9.64 14.49
N ALA A 41 1.76 8.44 14.08
CA ALA A 41 2.39 8.20 12.79
C ALA A 41 1.49 8.65 11.63
N CYS A 42 0.19 8.37 11.68
CA CYS A 42 -0.76 8.70 10.62
C CYS A 42 -1.16 10.20 10.53
N PHE A 43 -0.68 11.07 11.42
CA PHE A 43 -1.16 12.47 11.47
C PHE A 43 -0.61 13.36 10.37
N ASN A 44 0.62 13.08 9.92
CA ASN A 44 1.31 13.90 8.91
C ASN A 44 1.29 13.27 7.51
N HIS A 45 0.50 12.21 7.31
CA HIS A 45 0.41 11.45 6.07
C HIS A 45 -0.95 11.56 5.41
N ALA A 46 -0.98 11.33 4.10
CA ALA A 46 -2.23 11.16 3.37
C ALA A 46 -2.97 9.93 3.92
N LYS A 47 -4.27 10.10 4.15
CA LYS A 47 -5.14 9.05 4.66
C LYS A 47 -6.23 8.71 3.67
N PHE A 48 -6.37 7.43 3.38
CA PHE A 48 -7.46 6.90 2.59
C PHE A 48 -8.77 7.05 3.33
N LYS A 49 -9.74 7.65 2.64
CA LYS A 49 -11.11 7.83 3.09
C LYS A 49 -12.01 6.87 2.30
N PRO A 50 -12.38 5.71 2.88
CA PRO A 50 -13.23 4.73 2.20
C PRO A 50 -14.55 5.29 1.69
N SER A 51 -15.21 6.13 2.51
CA SER A 51 -16.50 6.75 2.19
C SER A 51 -16.46 7.76 1.03
N ALA A 52 -15.26 8.13 0.56
CA ALA A 52 -15.09 9.03 -0.56
C ALA A 52 -14.80 8.32 -1.88
N SER A 53 -14.70 6.98 -1.90
CA SER A 53 -14.49 6.18 -3.11
C SER A 53 -15.75 5.39 -3.46
N ALA A 54 -16.24 5.55 -4.67
CA ALA A 54 -17.39 4.83 -5.22
C ALA A 54 -17.06 3.37 -5.58
N THR A 55 -15.78 3.03 -5.73
CA THR A 55 -15.32 1.68 -6.07
C THR A 55 -14.78 0.89 -4.87
N PHE A 56 -14.75 1.50 -3.68
CA PHE A 56 -14.29 0.85 -2.47
C PHE A 56 -15.24 -0.26 -2.02
N THR A 57 -14.68 -1.43 -1.74
CA THR A 57 -15.37 -2.55 -1.12
C THR A 57 -14.69 -2.88 0.22
N PRO A 58 -15.39 -2.79 1.36
CA PRO A 58 -14.80 -3.11 2.66
C PRO A 58 -14.48 -4.60 2.77
N GLY A 59 -13.32 -4.92 3.34
CA GLY A 59 -13.01 -6.24 3.86
C GLY A 59 -13.41 -6.33 5.34
N GLY A 60 -13.78 -7.52 5.80
CA GLY A 60 -14.26 -7.72 7.18
C GLY A 60 -13.17 -8.08 8.18
N GLN A 61 -11.93 -8.29 7.74
CA GLN A 61 -10.87 -8.88 8.55
C GLN A 61 -9.68 -7.95 8.72
N SER A 62 -9.11 -7.92 9.92
CA SER A 62 -7.87 -7.20 10.23
C SER A 62 -6.71 -8.17 10.44
N TYR A 63 -5.52 -7.73 10.06
CA TYR A 63 -4.27 -8.46 10.22
C TYR A 63 -3.19 -7.55 10.80
N SER A 64 -2.21 -8.17 11.48
CA SER A 64 -1.01 -7.49 11.93
C SER A 64 0.14 -7.84 11.00
N VAL A 65 0.78 -6.83 10.42
CA VAL A 65 1.94 -6.95 9.54
C VAL A 65 3.17 -6.57 10.34
N SER A 66 4.06 -7.53 10.57
CA SER A 66 5.28 -7.31 11.35
C SER A 66 6.44 -6.85 10.47
N TYR A 67 6.97 -5.67 10.80
CA TYR A 67 8.24 -5.16 10.31
C TYR A 67 9.29 -5.23 11.43
N GLY A 68 10.58 -5.18 11.07
CA GLY A 68 11.67 -5.26 12.06
C GLY A 68 11.62 -4.16 13.14
N SER A 69 10.92 -3.06 12.88
CA SER A 69 10.72 -1.93 13.78
C SER A 69 9.42 -1.95 14.60
N GLY A 70 8.53 -2.93 14.36
CA GLY A 70 7.21 -3.00 14.99
C GLY A 70 6.14 -3.55 14.04
N SER A 71 4.90 -3.64 14.50
CA SER A 71 3.79 -4.17 13.72
C SER A 71 2.80 -3.08 13.33
N VAL A 72 2.29 -3.14 12.10
CA VAL A 72 1.19 -2.30 11.61
C VAL A 72 -0.09 -3.14 11.63
N THR A 73 -1.17 -2.60 12.21
CA THR A 73 -2.48 -3.25 12.14
C THR A 73 -3.24 -2.71 10.94
N ILE A 74 -3.63 -3.58 10.03
CA ILE A 74 -4.38 -3.23 8.82
C ILE A 74 -5.76 -3.88 8.83
N ALA A 75 -6.80 -3.13 8.46
CA ALA A 75 -8.09 -3.69 8.05
C ALA A 75 -8.09 -3.87 6.54
N LEU A 76 -8.60 -5.00 6.03
CA LEU A 76 -8.61 -5.23 4.59
C LEU A 76 -9.73 -4.46 3.89
N GLY A 77 -9.50 -4.16 2.63
CA GLY A 77 -10.50 -3.72 1.66
C GLY A 77 -10.01 -4.00 0.25
N SER A 78 -10.82 -3.66 -0.73
CA SER A 78 -10.41 -3.64 -2.13
C SER A 78 -10.89 -2.36 -2.81
N ASP A 79 -10.09 -1.85 -3.73
CA ASP A 79 -10.44 -0.67 -4.53
C ASP A 79 -9.66 -0.65 -5.86
N THR A 80 -9.91 0.35 -6.69
CA THR A 80 -9.15 0.59 -7.92
C THR A 80 -7.79 1.22 -7.59
N LEU A 81 -6.72 0.47 -7.82
CA LEU A 81 -5.34 0.96 -7.76
C LEU A 81 -4.92 1.51 -9.12
N ARG A 82 -4.27 2.67 -9.14
CA ARG A 82 -3.60 3.21 -10.32
C ARG A 82 -2.16 3.58 -10.04
N ILE A 83 -1.28 3.17 -10.94
CA ILE A 83 0.14 3.54 -10.97
C ILE A 83 0.43 4.10 -12.35
N GLN A 84 0.46 5.43 -12.46
CA GLN A 84 0.52 6.11 -13.76
C GLN A 84 -0.58 5.61 -14.72
N SER A 85 -0.21 4.99 -15.84
CA SER A 85 -1.16 4.44 -16.82
C SER A 85 -1.69 3.05 -16.48
N ILE A 86 -1.13 2.37 -15.48
CA ILE A 86 -1.57 1.03 -15.06
C ILE A 86 -2.78 1.18 -14.15
N THR A 87 -3.84 0.42 -14.43
CA THR A 87 -5.05 0.36 -13.59
C THR A 87 -5.34 -1.08 -13.19
N VAL A 88 -5.41 -1.34 -11.89
CA VAL A 88 -5.79 -2.65 -11.33
C VAL A 88 -7.08 -2.45 -10.55
N THR A 89 -8.17 -3.03 -11.04
CA THR A 89 -9.49 -2.98 -10.38
C THR A 89 -9.59 -4.02 -9.27
N GLN A 90 -10.36 -3.74 -8.22
CA GLN A 90 -10.53 -4.65 -7.07
C GLN A 90 -9.20 -5.12 -6.45
N GLN A 91 -8.18 -4.27 -6.47
CA GLN A 91 -6.91 -4.55 -5.81
C GLN A 91 -7.12 -4.57 -4.30
N GLU A 92 -6.76 -5.67 -3.65
CA GLU A 92 -6.78 -5.73 -2.19
C GLU A 92 -5.71 -4.84 -1.57
N LEU A 93 -6.08 -4.13 -0.51
CA LEU A 93 -5.22 -3.21 0.22
C LEU A 93 -5.50 -3.29 1.72
N GLY A 94 -4.45 -3.05 2.50
CA GLY A 94 -4.54 -2.81 3.93
C GLY A 94 -4.80 -1.33 4.23
N LEU A 95 -5.80 -1.07 5.05
CA LEU A 95 -6.08 0.24 5.63
C LEU A 95 -5.51 0.26 7.05
N SER A 96 -4.40 0.96 7.27
CA SER A 96 -3.77 0.97 8.59
C SER A 96 -4.71 1.61 9.64
N GLN A 97 -4.81 0.96 10.80
CA GLN A 97 -5.56 1.42 11.96
C GLN A 97 -4.62 1.84 13.10
N ASP A 98 -3.46 1.20 13.16
CA ASP A 98 -2.40 1.49 14.11
C ASP A 98 -1.04 1.28 13.44
N GLU A 99 -0.11 2.21 13.71
CA GLU A 99 1.24 2.24 13.16
C GLU A 99 2.25 2.61 14.25
N PRO A 100 3.42 1.95 14.31
CA PRO A 100 4.45 2.29 15.27
C PRO A 100 5.03 3.68 14.97
N THR A 101 5.28 4.47 16.01
CA THR A 101 5.79 5.84 15.86
C THR A 101 7.10 5.89 15.07
N GLN A 102 8.02 4.95 15.31
CA GLN A 102 9.22 4.82 14.49
C GLN A 102 9.15 3.54 13.64
N PRO A 103 9.49 3.61 12.34
CA PRO A 103 10.01 4.76 11.61
C PRO A 103 8.94 5.70 11.02
N PHE A 104 7.66 5.30 11.02
CA PHE A 104 6.65 5.89 10.13
C PHE A 104 6.30 7.36 10.41
N TYR A 105 6.40 7.83 11.65
CA TYR A 105 6.16 9.26 11.96
C TYR A 105 7.10 10.21 11.21
N PHE A 106 8.32 9.77 10.89
CA PHE A 106 9.34 10.55 10.19
C PHE A 106 9.52 10.12 8.73
N ALA A 107 8.65 9.27 8.20
CA ALA A 107 8.73 8.83 6.83
C ALA A 107 8.21 9.90 5.87
N ASP A 108 8.90 10.12 4.76
CA ASP A 108 8.47 11.01 3.67
C ASP A 108 7.44 10.34 2.72
N PHE A 109 7.06 9.09 3.01
CA PHE A 109 6.05 8.31 2.28
C PHE A 109 4.89 7.94 3.20
N ASP A 110 3.70 7.77 2.63
CA ASP A 110 2.47 7.46 3.36
C ASP A 110 2.29 5.96 3.65
N GLY A 111 2.69 5.09 2.72
CA GLY A 111 2.46 3.65 2.83
C GLY A 111 3.49 2.80 2.10
N ILE A 112 3.22 1.50 2.01
CA ILE A 112 4.10 0.53 1.34
C ILE A 112 3.31 -0.21 0.27
N LEU A 113 3.91 -0.36 -0.90
CA LEU A 113 3.45 -1.23 -1.97
C LEU A 113 4.41 -2.41 -2.11
N GLY A 114 4.00 -3.56 -1.57
CA GLY A 114 4.76 -4.80 -1.66
C GLY A 114 4.85 -5.35 -3.08
N MET A 115 6.06 -5.75 -3.46
CA MET A 115 6.43 -6.24 -4.79
C MET A 115 6.93 -7.70 -4.76
N ALA A 116 6.88 -8.36 -3.61
CA ALA A 116 7.29 -9.75 -3.46
C ALA A 116 6.16 -10.75 -3.81
N PHE A 117 6.48 -12.04 -3.74
CA PHE A 117 5.55 -13.12 -4.08
C PHE A 117 4.34 -13.20 -3.11
N PRO A 118 3.18 -13.69 -3.56
CA PRO A 118 1.98 -13.81 -2.72
C PRO A 118 2.16 -14.61 -1.43
N SER A 119 3.17 -15.50 -1.36
CA SER A 119 3.46 -16.30 -0.17
C SER A 119 3.82 -15.49 1.08
N LEU A 120 4.22 -14.23 0.93
CA LEU A 120 4.49 -13.32 2.06
C LEU A 120 3.31 -12.39 2.38
N ALA A 121 2.23 -12.43 1.61
CA ALA A 121 1.07 -11.57 1.84
C ALA A 121 0.27 -12.08 3.04
N VAL A 122 0.14 -11.25 4.08
CA VAL A 122 -0.77 -11.59 5.19
C VAL A 122 -2.20 -11.76 4.68
N GLY A 123 -2.95 -12.67 5.27
CA GLY A 123 -4.33 -12.96 4.86
C GLY A 123 -4.50 -13.64 3.51
N GLY A 124 -3.40 -13.99 2.82
CA GLY A 124 -3.47 -14.54 1.45
C GLY A 124 -3.90 -13.50 0.42
N MET A 125 -3.66 -12.21 0.72
CA MET A 125 -4.11 -11.12 -0.14
C MET A 125 -3.53 -11.18 -1.55
N ALA A 126 -4.33 -10.78 -2.53
CA ALA A 126 -3.87 -10.54 -3.90
C ALA A 126 -2.82 -9.43 -3.90
N THR A 127 -1.63 -9.72 -4.44
CA THR A 127 -0.54 -8.73 -4.54
C THR A 127 -0.77 -7.77 -5.71
N PRO A 128 -0.25 -6.52 -5.63
CA PRO A 128 -0.33 -5.56 -6.74
C PRO A 128 0.19 -6.12 -8.07
N LEU A 129 1.37 -6.76 -8.07
CA LEU A 129 1.93 -7.38 -9.27
C LEU A 129 1.07 -8.54 -9.77
N GLY A 130 0.50 -9.34 -8.87
CA GLY A 130 -0.46 -10.39 -9.23
C GLY A 130 -1.67 -9.82 -9.95
N GLY A 131 -2.28 -8.77 -9.39
CA GLY A 131 -3.41 -8.08 -10.01
C GLY A 131 -3.07 -7.46 -11.38
N MET A 132 -1.87 -6.90 -11.54
CA MET A 132 -1.40 -6.39 -12.84
C MET A 132 -1.26 -7.50 -13.88
N LEU A 133 -0.75 -8.67 -13.49
CA LEU A 133 -0.61 -9.82 -14.38
C LEU A 133 -1.98 -10.39 -14.78
N GLU A 134 -2.86 -10.61 -13.81
CA GLU A 134 -4.20 -11.16 -14.02
C GLU A 134 -5.07 -10.26 -14.92
N GLN A 135 -4.89 -8.94 -14.81
CA GLN A 135 -5.64 -7.96 -15.59
C GLN A 135 -4.91 -7.50 -16.86
N ASN A 136 -3.87 -8.22 -17.30
CA ASN A 136 -3.08 -7.94 -18.50
C ASN A 136 -2.58 -6.48 -18.59
N GLN A 137 -2.16 -5.92 -17.46
CA GLN A 137 -1.66 -4.54 -17.37
C GLN A 137 -0.16 -4.42 -17.67
N LEU A 138 0.55 -5.55 -17.79
CA LEU A 138 1.98 -5.59 -18.10
C LEU A 138 2.21 -6.22 -19.47
N ALA A 139 3.13 -5.66 -20.25
CA ALA A 139 3.56 -6.24 -21.52
C ALA A 139 4.36 -7.54 -21.32
N GLU A 140 5.16 -7.60 -20.24
CA GLU A 140 5.95 -8.76 -19.85
C GLU A 140 5.85 -8.96 -18.33
N PRO A 141 5.96 -10.19 -17.81
CA PRO A 141 5.83 -10.49 -16.40
C PRO A 141 7.11 -10.16 -15.60
N LEU A 142 7.60 -8.93 -15.75
CA LEU A 142 8.81 -8.43 -15.09
C LEU A 142 8.67 -6.96 -14.68
N PHE A 143 9.46 -6.55 -13.69
CA PHE A 143 9.67 -5.17 -13.31
C PHE A 143 11.16 -4.95 -13.04
N SER A 144 11.63 -3.70 -13.06
CA SER A 144 13.01 -3.36 -12.72
C SER A 144 13.07 -2.04 -11.97
N PHE A 145 14.10 -1.87 -11.14
CA PHE A 145 14.39 -0.63 -10.46
C PHE A 145 15.70 -0.04 -10.97
N TYR A 146 15.70 1.27 -11.18
CA TYR A 146 16.90 2.07 -11.43
C TYR A 146 16.97 3.18 -10.37
N PHE A 147 18.10 3.24 -9.67
CA PHE A 147 18.33 4.26 -8.64
C PHE A 147 19.50 5.15 -9.09
N SER A 148 19.21 6.43 -9.34
CA SER A 148 20.25 7.43 -9.58
C SER A 148 21.02 7.70 -8.28
N ARG A 149 22.34 7.87 -8.37
CA ARG A 149 23.18 8.22 -7.22
C ARG A 149 23.21 9.72 -6.97
#